data_AF-A0A953BK43-F1
#
_entry.id   AF-A0A953BK43-F1
#
_cell.length_a   1.000
_cell.length_b   1.000
_cell.length_c   1.000
_cell.angle_alpha   90.00
_cell.angle_beta   90.00
_cell.angle_gamma   90.00
#
_symmetry.space_group_name_H-M   'P 1'
#
loop_
_entity.id
_entity.type
_entity.pdbx_description
1 polymer ?
#
loop_
_entity_poly.entity_id
_entity_poly.type
_entity_poly.pdbx_seq_one_letter_code
_entity_poly.pdbx_strand_id
1 'polypeptide(L)'
;MLSQNNERVFAALRLLNIQNVFCADEPPENIGPAVRVVLSGAVYASPAYVEFLAREGNTLENSRSNQRRLSPRELEVLRLLAQGLSKKRIAESLFLSVKTIDNHCTSIMSKLGIHNRVALARYAIREGLATA
;
A
#
# COMPACT_ATOMS: atom_id res chain seq x y z
N MET A 1 -3.22 -21.67 6.15
CA MET A 1 -2.10 -20.74 6.43
C MET A 1 -2.62 -19.33 6.25
N LEU A 2 -2.93 -18.64 7.34
CA LEU A 2 -3.34 -17.23 7.29
C LEU A 2 -2.09 -16.40 6.96
N SER A 3 -2.16 -15.53 5.95
CA SER A 3 -1.07 -14.63 5.58
C SER A 3 -0.60 -13.83 6.81
N GLN A 4 0.70 -13.60 6.93
CA GLN A 4 1.36 -12.88 8.03
C GLN A 4 0.74 -11.48 8.29
N ASN A 5 0.05 -10.93 7.29
CA ASN A 5 -0.66 -9.66 7.38
C ASN A 5 -1.98 -9.74 8.17
N ASN A 6 -2.68 -10.88 8.12
CA ASN A 6 -3.92 -11.08 8.87
C ASN A 6 -3.62 -11.07 10.38
N GLU A 7 -2.49 -11.66 10.79
CA GLU A 7 -2.05 -11.68 12.19
C GLU A 7 -1.87 -10.28 12.78
N ARG A 8 -1.34 -9.33 11.99
CA ARG A 8 -1.15 -7.93 12.42
C ARG A 8 -2.46 -7.17 12.54
N VAL A 9 -3.41 -7.42 11.66
CA VAL A 9 -4.74 -6.80 11.74
C VAL A 9 -5.48 -7.34 12.97
N PHE A 10 -5.45 -8.64 13.21
CA PHE A 10 -6.03 -9.23 14.42
C PHE A 10 -5.33 -8.74 15.69
N ALA A 11 -4.01 -8.54 15.69
CA ALA A 11 -3.29 -7.93 16.79
C ALA A 11 -3.71 -6.47 17.04
N ALA A 12 -3.89 -5.67 15.99
CA ALA A 12 -4.35 -4.29 16.09
C ALA A 12 -5.79 -4.20 16.63
N LEU A 13 -6.69 -5.07 16.17
CA LEU A 13 -8.07 -5.15 16.66
C LEU A 13 -8.10 -5.47 18.17
N ARG A 14 -7.25 -6.39 18.63
CA ARG A 14 -7.09 -6.69 20.07
C ARG A 14 -6.57 -5.49 20.86
N LEU A 15 -5.58 -4.76 20.35
CA LEU A 15 -5.02 -3.57 21.01
C LEU A 15 -6.04 -2.42 21.11
N LEU A 16 -6.90 -2.27 20.10
CA LEU A 16 -7.97 -1.27 20.07
C LEU A 16 -9.23 -1.72 20.82
N ASN A 17 -9.20 -2.90 21.46
CA ASN A 17 -10.33 -3.53 22.14
C ASN A 17 -11.56 -3.72 21.22
N ILE A 18 -11.33 -3.81 19.90
CA ILE A 18 -12.36 -4.13 18.91
C ILE A 18 -12.43 -5.64 18.82
N GLN A 19 -13.46 -6.22 19.44
CA GLN A 19 -13.55 -7.67 19.55
C GLN A 19 -14.06 -8.33 18.26
N ASN A 20 -14.87 -7.64 17.44
CA ASN A 20 -15.50 -8.23 16.25
C ASN A 20 -15.70 -7.21 15.14
N VAL A 21 -15.53 -7.64 13.89
CA VAL A 21 -15.78 -6.82 12.70
C VAL A 21 -16.78 -7.54 11.78
N PHE A 22 -17.89 -6.87 11.51
CA PHE A 22 -18.98 -7.35 10.67
C PHE A 22 -19.11 -6.47 9.43
N CYS A 23 -19.47 -7.08 8.30
CA CYS A 23 -19.92 -6.33 7.14
C CYS A 23 -21.42 -5.99 7.31
N ALA A 24 -21.84 -4.83 6.82
CA ALA A 24 -23.24 -4.40 6.92
C ALA A 24 -24.22 -5.30 6.15
N ASP A 25 -23.72 -6.10 5.20
CA ASP A 25 -24.47 -7.02 4.35
C ASP A 25 -24.03 -8.49 4.58
N GLU A 26 -23.88 -8.88 5.85
CA GLU A 26 -23.45 -10.23 6.21
C GLU A 26 -24.53 -11.25 5.83
N PRO A 27 -24.20 -12.30 5.04
CA PRO A 27 -25.18 -13.29 4.67
C PRO A 27 -25.65 -14.06 5.92
N PRO A 28 -26.94 -14.44 6.00
CA PRO A 28 -27.53 -15.00 7.21
C PRO A 28 -26.88 -16.31 7.67
N GLU A 29 -26.30 -17.07 6.74
CA GLU A 29 -25.51 -18.29 7.01
C GLU A 29 -24.25 -18.03 7.86
N ASN A 30 -23.68 -16.82 7.81
CA ASN A 30 -22.48 -16.45 8.55
C ASN A 30 -22.79 -15.96 9.97
N ILE A 31 -24.02 -15.52 10.25
CA ILE A 31 -24.42 -14.96 11.56
C ILE A 31 -24.34 -16.02 12.66
N GLY A 32 -24.87 -17.23 12.42
CA GLY A 32 -24.86 -18.31 13.39
C GLY A 32 -23.45 -18.73 13.84
N PRO A 33 -22.52 -18.99 12.91
CA PRO A 33 -21.11 -19.19 13.21
C PRO A 33 -20.47 -17.99 13.91
N ALA A 34 -20.75 -16.76 13.46
CA ALA A 34 -20.17 -15.55 14.04
C ALA A 34 -20.52 -15.40 15.53
N VAL A 35 -21.81 -15.55 15.87
CA VAL A 35 -22.29 -15.46 17.26
C VAL A 35 -21.60 -16.50 18.15
N ARG A 36 -21.40 -17.73 17.66
CA ARG A 36 -20.68 -18.78 18.42
C ARG A 36 -19.21 -18.43 18.66
N VAL A 37 -18.54 -17.80 17.70
CA VAL A 37 -17.15 -17.34 17.83
C VAL A 37 -17.05 -16.18 18.82
N VAL A 38 -17.96 -15.20 18.75
CA VAL A 38 -18.00 -14.07 19.70
C VAL A 38 -18.25 -14.57 21.12
N LEU A 39 -19.20 -15.48 21.30
CA LEU A 39 -19.56 -16.02 22.61
C LEU A 39 -18.44 -16.88 23.23
N SER A 40 -17.53 -17.45 22.43
CA SER A 40 -16.37 -18.18 22.95
C SER A 40 -15.20 -17.26 23.34
N GLY A 41 -15.36 -15.94 23.21
CA GLY A 41 -14.31 -14.95 23.47
C GLY A 41 -13.26 -14.86 22.37
N ALA A 42 -13.52 -15.47 21.21
CA ALA A 42 -12.67 -15.37 20.04
C ALA A 42 -13.09 -14.17 19.17
N VAL A 43 -12.12 -13.62 18.43
CA VAL A 43 -12.36 -12.53 17.50
C VAL A 43 -13.00 -13.09 16.24
N TYR A 44 -14.17 -12.59 15.88
CA TYR A 44 -14.78 -12.84 14.59
C TYR A 44 -14.46 -11.71 13.60
N ALA A 45 -14.03 -12.09 12.40
CA ALA A 45 -13.94 -11.19 11.26
C ALA A 45 -14.74 -11.79 10.11
N SER A 46 -15.64 -10.99 9.54
CA SER A 46 -16.41 -11.38 8.36
C SER A 46 -15.50 -11.90 7.26
N PRO A 47 -15.85 -13.01 6.57
CA PRO A 47 -15.09 -13.51 5.43
C PRO A 47 -14.85 -12.45 4.35
N ALA A 48 -15.85 -11.60 4.08
CA ALA A 48 -15.73 -10.49 3.14
C ALA A 48 -14.72 -9.44 3.61
N TYR A 49 -14.68 -9.17 4.92
CA TYR A 49 -13.68 -8.27 5.51
C TYR A 49 -12.26 -8.87 5.47
N VAL A 50 -12.12 -10.17 5.75
CA VAL A 50 -10.83 -10.87 5.63
C VAL A 50 -10.35 -10.88 4.18
N GLU A 51 -11.25 -11.09 3.21
CA GLU A 51 -10.90 -11.04 1.80
C GLU A 51 -10.51 -9.62 1.35
N PHE A 52 -11.26 -8.61 1.80
CA PHE A 52 -10.93 -7.21 1.59
C PHE A 52 -9.52 -6.88 2.14
N LEU A 53 -9.24 -7.26 3.38
CA LEU A 53 -7.92 -7.11 4.00
C LEU A 53 -6.83 -7.91 3.28
N ALA A 54 -7.13 -9.10 2.75
CA ALA A 54 -6.16 -9.88 2.00
C ALA A 54 -5.81 -9.22 0.65
N ARG A 55 -6.79 -8.59 0.00
CA ARG A 55 -6.58 -7.81 -1.24
C ARG A 55 -5.82 -6.51 -0.96
N GLU A 56 -6.19 -5.80 0.10
CA GLU A 56 -5.65 -4.48 0.42
C GLU A 56 -4.30 -4.56 1.15
N GLY A 57 -4.14 -5.55 2.04
CA GLY A 57 -2.91 -5.82 2.78
C GLY A 57 -1.74 -6.20 1.86
N ASN A 58 -1.98 -6.99 0.81
CA ASN A 58 -0.98 -7.26 -0.23
C ASN A 58 -0.54 -5.98 -0.95
N THR A 59 -1.46 -5.02 -1.12
CA THR A 59 -1.14 -3.73 -1.72
C THR A 59 -0.29 -2.91 -0.76
N LEU A 60 -0.70 -2.76 0.51
CA LEU A 60 -0.02 -1.93 1.51
C LEU A 60 1.37 -2.45 1.94
N GLU A 61 1.59 -3.77 2.03
CA GLU A 61 2.93 -4.31 2.31
C GLU A 61 3.88 -4.18 1.10
N ASN A 62 3.40 -4.40 -0.13
CA ASN A 62 4.19 -4.14 -1.32
C ASN A 62 4.49 -2.65 -1.48
N SER A 63 3.52 -1.79 -1.20
CA SER A 63 3.65 -0.33 -1.14
C SER A 63 4.78 0.09 -0.19
N ARG A 64 4.69 -0.30 1.09
CA ARG A 64 5.69 0.07 2.11
C ARG A 64 7.06 -0.56 1.87
N SER A 65 7.12 -1.80 1.40
CA SER A 65 8.40 -2.46 1.09
C SER A 65 9.07 -1.81 -0.13
N ASN A 66 8.32 -1.41 -1.14
CA ASN A 66 8.85 -0.71 -2.31
C ASN A 66 9.28 0.73 -1.98
N GLN A 67 8.54 1.45 -1.12
CA GLN A 67 8.98 2.74 -0.58
C GLN A 67 10.30 2.61 0.21
N ARG A 68 10.46 1.54 1.00
CA ARG A 68 11.70 1.26 1.74
C ARG A 68 12.90 0.91 0.84
N ARG A 69 12.67 0.49 -0.42
CA ARG A 69 13.74 0.19 -1.39
C ARG A 69 14.28 1.44 -2.10
N LEU A 70 13.52 2.53 -2.12
CA LEU A 70 13.95 3.79 -2.70
C LEU A 70 14.73 4.62 -1.68
N SER A 71 15.83 5.20 -2.14
CA SER A 71 16.58 6.20 -1.38
C SER A 71 15.77 7.49 -1.25
N PRO A 72 16.08 8.36 -0.27
CA PRO A 72 15.42 9.65 -0.12
C PRO A 72 15.43 10.50 -1.40
N ARG A 73 16.54 10.46 -2.14
CA ARG A 73 16.68 11.21 -3.39
C ARG A 73 15.84 10.64 -4.52
N GLU A 74 15.73 9.31 -4.60
CA GLU A 74 14.87 8.64 -5.57
C GLU A 74 13.38 8.91 -5.29
N LEU A 75 12.99 8.96 -4.02
CA LEU A 75 11.63 9.36 -3.63
C LEU A 75 11.32 10.79 -4.09
N GLU A 76 12.21 11.73 -3.86
CA GLU A 76 12.04 13.13 -4.29
C GLU A 76 11.89 13.25 -5.81
N VAL A 77 12.73 12.56 -6.58
CA VAL A 77 12.62 12.50 -8.04
C VAL A 77 11.29 11.88 -8.48
N LEU A 78 10.87 10.79 -7.83
CA LEU A 78 9.58 10.13 -8.12
C LEU A 78 8.38 11.06 -7.88
N ARG A 79 8.41 11.88 -6.82
CA ARG A 79 7.35 12.86 -6.52
C ARG A 79 7.23 13.91 -7.62
N LEU A 80 8.36 14.49 -8.04
CA LEU A 80 8.37 15.51 -9.10
C LEU A 80 7.95 14.91 -10.46
N LEU A 81 8.32 13.65 -10.73
CA LEU A 81 7.84 12.94 -11.92
C LEU A 81 6.34 12.75 -11.90
N ALA A 82 5.75 12.43 -10.74
CA ALA A 82 4.32 12.20 -10.58
C ALA A 82 3.50 13.49 -10.71
N GLN A 83 4.08 14.64 -10.33
CA GLN A 83 3.53 15.98 -10.59
C GLN A 83 3.61 16.40 -12.07
N GLY A 84 4.13 15.53 -12.95
CA GLY A 84 4.19 15.79 -14.39
C GLY A 84 5.41 16.60 -14.84
N LEU A 85 6.35 16.95 -13.95
CA LEU A 85 7.53 17.71 -14.34
C LEU A 85 8.38 16.93 -15.36
N SER A 86 8.95 17.65 -16.32
CA SER A 86 9.91 17.08 -17.28
C SER A 86 11.26 16.82 -16.59
N LYS A 87 12.03 15.84 -17.07
CA LYS A 87 13.37 15.54 -16.52
C LYS A 87 14.28 16.78 -16.45
N LYS A 88 14.12 17.72 -17.39
CA LYS A 88 14.83 19.01 -17.40
C LYS A 88 14.40 19.91 -16.24
N ARG A 89 13.09 20.05 -15.99
CA ARG A 89 12.58 20.82 -14.85
C ARG A 89 12.95 20.21 -13.50
N ILE A 90 12.96 18.88 -13.42
CA ILE A 90 13.42 18.16 -12.23
C ILE A 90 14.91 18.42 -11.99
N ALA A 91 15.73 18.34 -13.04
CA ALA A 91 17.16 18.64 -12.99
C ALA A 91 17.41 20.08 -12.49
N GLU A 92 16.68 21.07 -13.02
CA GLU A 92 16.70 22.46 -12.57
C GLU A 92 16.30 22.59 -11.09
N SER A 93 15.17 21.99 -10.70
CA SER A 93 14.65 22.07 -9.32
C SER A 93 15.56 21.42 -8.29
N LEU A 94 16.31 20.40 -8.71
CA LEU A 94 17.18 19.61 -7.83
C LEU A 94 18.65 20.01 -7.93
N PHE A 95 19.00 21.01 -8.75
CA PHE A 95 20.37 21.45 -9.06
C PHE A 95 21.27 20.29 -9.52
N LEU A 96 20.73 19.41 -10.38
CA LEU A 96 21.42 18.24 -10.92
C LEU A 96 21.46 18.28 -12.45
N SER A 97 22.33 17.47 -13.05
CA SER A 97 22.33 17.28 -14.50
C SER A 97 21.13 16.44 -14.95
N VAL A 98 20.64 16.65 -16.18
CA VAL A 98 19.58 15.82 -16.77
C VAL A 98 20.00 14.35 -16.83
N LYS A 99 21.29 14.08 -17.07
CA LYS A 99 21.86 12.72 -17.04
C LYS A 99 21.75 12.06 -15.66
N THR A 100 21.97 12.82 -14.60
CA THR A 100 21.79 12.33 -13.22
C THR A 100 20.33 11.97 -12.93
N ILE A 101 19.39 12.82 -13.37
CA ILE A 101 17.95 12.52 -13.26
C ILE A 101 17.57 11.28 -14.06
N ASP A 102 18.16 11.08 -15.24
CA ASP A 102 17.92 9.89 -16.07
C ASP A 102 18.38 8.60 -15.39
N ASN A 103 19.56 8.65 -14.75
CA ASN A 103 20.06 7.55 -13.93
C ASN A 103 19.14 7.25 -12.75
N HIS A 104 18.68 8.29 -12.01
CA HIS A 104 17.71 8.10 -10.94
C HIS A 104 16.40 7.47 -11.44
N CYS A 105 15.86 7.94 -12.58
CA CYS A 105 14.67 7.36 -13.18
C CYS A 105 14.86 5.87 -13.49
N THR A 106 16.00 5.50 -14.08
CA THR A 106 16.32 4.10 -14.41
C THR A 106 16.43 3.24 -13.16
N SER A 107 17.12 3.71 -12.12
CA SER A 107 17.20 3.01 -10.83
C SER A 107 15.85 2.85 -10.16
N ILE A 108 15.00 3.89 -10.18
CA ILE A 108 13.62 3.82 -9.65
C ILE A 108 12.80 2.78 -10.40
N MET A 109 12.80 2.84 -11.74
CA MET A 109 12.06 1.89 -12.58
C MET A 109 12.50 0.45 -12.35
N SER A 110 13.81 0.21 -12.23
CA SER A 110 14.37 -1.10 -11.93
C SER A 110 13.98 -1.60 -10.53
N LYS A 111 14.08 -0.74 -9.51
CA LYS A 111 13.73 -1.10 -8.11
C LYS A 111 12.25 -1.38 -7.92
N LEU A 112 11.39 -0.67 -8.65
CA LEU A 112 9.93 -0.83 -8.59
C LEU A 112 9.39 -1.86 -9.59
N GLY A 113 10.19 -2.27 -10.58
CA GLY A 113 9.73 -3.12 -11.69
C GLY A 113 8.70 -2.43 -12.59
N ILE A 114 8.71 -1.09 -12.64
CA ILE A 114 7.75 -0.28 -13.40
C ILE A 114 8.49 0.41 -14.53
N HIS A 115 8.19 0.03 -15.78
CA HIS A 115 8.89 0.55 -16.97
C HIS A 115 8.10 1.61 -17.75
N ASN A 116 6.91 1.99 -17.28
CA ASN A 116 6.08 3.00 -17.92
C ASN A 116 5.93 4.22 -17.02
N ARG A 117 6.22 5.42 -17.56
CA ARG A 117 6.10 6.69 -16.84
C ARG A 117 4.68 6.94 -16.30
N VAL A 118 3.64 6.57 -17.04
CA VAL A 118 2.24 6.72 -16.59
C VAL A 118 1.97 5.78 -15.42
N ALA A 119 2.46 4.55 -15.49
CA ALA A 119 2.36 3.59 -14.39
C ALA A 119 3.15 4.05 -13.17
N LEU A 120 4.30 4.71 -13.38
CA LEU A 120 5.13 5.28 -12.32
C LEU A 120 4.45 6.45 -11.59
N ALA A 121 3.79 7.34 -12.34
CA ALA A 121 3.00 8.43 -11.76
C ALA A 121 1.79 7.89 -10.99
N ARG A 122 1.08 6.90 -11.56
CA ARG A 122 -0.04 6.23 -10.89
C ARG A 122 0.40 5.52 -9.61
N TYR A 123 1.58 4.90 -9.63
CA TYR A 123 2.20 4.32 -8.44
C TYR A 123 2.40 5.41 -7.38
N ALA A 124 3.09 6.50 -7.70
CA ALA A 124 3.33 7.58 -6.75
C ALA A 124 2.04 8.16 -6.13
N ILE A 125 0.96 8.29 -6.89
CA ILE A 125 -0.34 8.74 -6.38
C ILE A 125 -0.96 7.71 -5.44
N ARG A 126 -1.02 6.43 -5.85
CA ARG A 126 -1.57 5.34 -5.02
C ARG A 126 -0.83 5.21 -3.69
N GLU A 127 0.47 5.45 -3.71
CA GLU A 127 1.35 5.38 -2.55
C GLU A 127 1.26 6.62 -1.63
N GLY A 128 0.48 7.64 -2.00
CA GLY A 128 0.40 8.92 -1.28
C GLY A 128 1.68 9.74 -1.35
N LEU A 129 2.57 9.44 -2.31
CA LEU A 129 3.82 10.18 -2.51
C LEU A 129 3.59 11.49 -3.27
N ALA A 130 2.54 11.53 -4.09
CA ALA A 130 2.13 12.73 -4.82
C ALA A 130 0.59 12.83 -4.84
N THR A 131 0.09 14.06 -4.83
CA THR A 131 -1.33 14.37 -5.07
C THR A 131 -1.58 14.48 -6.57
N ALA A 132 -2.70 13.89 -7.02
CA ALA A 132 -3.19 14.02 -8.39
C ALA A 132 -3.61 15.45 -8.73
#